data_AF-A0A7C4Y2P6-F1
#
_entry.id   AF-A0A7C4Y2P6-F1
#
_cell.length_a   1.000
_cell.length_b   1.000
_cell.length_c   1.000
_cell.angle_alpha   90.00
_cell.angle_beta   90.00
_cell.angle_gamma   90.00
#
_symmetry.space_group_name_H-M   'P 1'
#
loop_
_entity.id
_entity.type
_entity.pdbx_description
1 polymer ?
#
loop_
_entity_poly.entity_id
_entity_poly.type
_entity_poly.pdbx_seq_one_letter_code
_entity_poly.pdbx_strand_id
1 'polypeptide(L)' 'MTSQEVPYWRYEEAYKAIHNALSGLMAPPPGKRITKFTFTWNANGTVHTIKAYMGDEPLFTLTFSWNADGTLREVART' A
#
# COMPACT_ATOMS: atom_id res chain seq x y z
N MET A 1 -18.38 14.12 6.91
CA MET A 1 -16.98 13.65 6.91
C MET A 1 -16.13 14.79 7.44
N THR A 2 -15.28 14.54 8.43
CA THR A 2 -14.36 15.54 8.99
C THR A 2 -13.01 15.38 8.30
N SER A 3 -12.56 16.40 7.57
CA SER A 3 -11.20 16.43 7.01
C SER A 3 -10.22 16.85 8.11
N GLN A 4 -9.14 16.10 8.27
CA GLN A 4 -8.04 16.45 9.18
C GLN A 4 -6.78 16.73 8.35
N GLU A 5 -6.25 17.95 8.46
CA GLU A 5 -4.98 18.32 7.87
C GLU A 5 -3.86 18.07 8.88
N VAL A 6 -2.88 17.24 8.50
CA VAL A 6 -1.68 16.97 9.30
C VAL A 6 -0.49 17.62 8.59
N PRO A 7 0.18 18.61 9.22
CA PRO A 7 1.36 19.22 8.64
C PRO A 7 2.45 18.19 8.36
N TYR A 8 3.10 18.26 7.20
CA TYR A 8 4.08 17.27 6.73
C TYR A 8 5.22 17.00 7.73
N TRP A 9 5.64 18.00 8.50
CA TRP A 9 6.69 17.88 9.52
C TRP A 9 6.28 17.02 10.72
N ARG A 10 4.98 16.70 10.89
CA ARG A 10 4.48 15.71 11.85
C ARG A 10 4.49 14.32 11.23
N TYR A 11 5.68 13.89 10.82
CA TYR A 11 5.89 12.63 10.12
C TYR A 11 5.26 11.43 10.83
N GLU A 12 5.27 11.39 12.16
CA GLU A 12 4.66 10.31 12.94
C GLU A 12 3.14 10.21 12.72
N GLU A 13 2.43 11.34 12.80
CA GLU A 13 0.97 11.38 12.62
C GLU A 13 0.58 11.04 11.17
N ALA A 14 1.32 11.60 10.20
CA ALA A 14 1.11 11.31 8.78
C ALA A 14 1.41 9.84 8.44
N TYR A 15 2.53 9.31 8.92
CA TYR A 15 2.92 7.92 8.68
C TYR A 15 1.98 6.94 9.38
N LYS A 16 1.52 7.25 10.60
CA LYS A 16 0.51 6.44 11.30
C LYS A 16 -0.81 6.41 10.56
N ALA A 17 -1.28 7.55 10.04
CA ALA A 17 -2.51 7.60 9.24
C ALA A 17 -2.39 6.76 7.97
N ILE A 18 -1.28 6.90 7.23
CA ILE A 18 -1.00 6.12 6.01
C ILE A 18 -0.88 4.63 6.34
N HIS A 19 -0.13 4.27 7.38
CA HIS A 19 0.04 2.89 7.82
C HIS A 19 -1.30 2.27 8.19
N ASN A 20 -2.16 2.97 8.94
CA ASN A 20 -3.49 2.49 9.31
C ASN A 20 -4.41 2.31 8.11
N ALA A 21 -4.35 3.21 7.11
CA ALA A 21 -5.12 3.07 5.89
C ALA A 21 -4.70 1.84 5.07
N LEU A 22 -3.39 1.58 4.99
CA LEU A 22 -2.85 0.45 4.23
C LEU A 22 -2.88 -0.87 4.99
N SER A 23 -2.86 -0.88 6.32
CA SER A 23 -2.78 -2.10 7.12
C SER A 23 -3.98 -3.03 6.91
N GLY A 24 -5.18 -2.46 6.71
CA GLY A 24 -6.37 -3.24 6.33
C GLY A 24 -6.23 -3.93 4.98
N LEU A 25 -5.65 -3.25 3.99
CA LEU A 25 -5.37 -3.83 2.67
C LEU A 25 -4.27 -4.88 2.72
N MET A 26 -3.30 -4.72 3.63
CA MET A 26 -2.16 -5.61 3.77
C MET A 26 -2.42 -6.82 4.68
N ALA A 27 -3.62 -6.97 5.25
CA ALA A 27 -3.93 -8.10 6.11
C ALA A 27 -3.90 -9.43 5.33
N PRO A 28 -3.10 -10.43 5.74
CA PRO A 28 -3.12 -11.74 5.10
C PRO A 28 -4.47 -12.45 5.35
N PRO A 29 -4.88 -13.37 4.46
CA PRO A 29 -6.05 -14.22 4.71
C PRO A 29 -5.95 -14.97 6.06
N PRO A 30 -7.08 -15.31 6.70
CA PRO A 30 -7.08 -16.03 7.98
C PRO A 30 -6.21 -17.29 7.93
N GLY A 31 -5.37 -17.47 8.96
CA GLY A 31 -4.45 -18.60 9.05
C GLY A 31 -3.20 -18.53 8.14
N LYS A 32 -3.06 -17.48 7.33
CA LYS A 32 -1.87 -17.22 6.51
C LYS A 32 -1.01 -16.13 7.14
N ARG A 33 0.28 -16.13 6.79
CA ARG A 33 1.23 -15.07 7.15
C ARG A 33 2.04 -14.65 5.93
N ILE A 34 2.33 -13.35 5.83
CA ILE A 34 3.20 -12.86 4.78
C ILE A 34 4.64 -13.17 5.16
N THR A 35 5.40 -13.79 4.25
CA THR A 35 6.82 -14.08 4.43
C THR A 35 7.70 -13.43 3.38
N LYS A 36 7.12 -12.95 2.28
CA LYS A 36 7.85 -12.37 1.14
C LYS A 36 6.97 -11.36 0.41
N PHE A 37 7.60 -10.32 -0.10
CA PHE A 37 6.99 -9.36 -1.02
C PHE A 37 7.76 -9.31 -2.34
N THR A 38 7.06 -8.98 -3.41
CA THR A 38 7.66 -8.60 -4.69
C THR A 38 7.08 -7.27 -5.12
N PHE A 39 7.96 -6.38 -5.57
CA PHE A 39 7.61 -5.04 -6.00
C PHE A 39 7.84 -4.91 -7.50
N THR A 40 6.93 -4.22 -8.17
CA THR A 40 7.17 -3.70 -9.51
C THR A 40 7.01 -2.19 -9.48
N TRP A 41 7.69 -1.51 -10.38
CA TRP A 41 7.81 -0.06 -10.39
C TRP A 41 7.40 0.47 -11.75
N ASN A 42 6.77 1.65 -11.75
CA ASN A 42 6.55 2.42 -12.96
C ASN A 42 7.89 3.05 -13.40
N ALA A 43 7.96 3.53 -14.65
CA ALA A 43 9.17 4.15 -15.19
C ALA A 43 9.62 5.41 -14.42
N ASN A 44 8.69 6.10 -13.77
CA ASN A 44 8.96 7.27 -12.92
C ASN A 44 9.39 6.92 -11.49
N GLY A 45 9.59 5.62 -11.18
CA GLY A 45 10.03 5.15 -9.88
C GLY A 45 8.93 5.02 -8.81
N THR A 46 7.66 5.29 -9.12
CA THR A 46 6.56 5.00 -8.20
C THR A 46 6.23 3.50 -8.20
N VAL A 47 5.73 2.98 -7.08
CA VAL A 47 5.31 1.57 -6.98
C VAL A 47 4.14 1.32 -7.94
N HIS A 48 4.23 0.25 -8.73
CA HIS A 48 3.16 -0.22 -9.60
C HIS A 48 2.35 -1.33 -8.93
N THR A 49 3.02 -2.39 -8.47
CA THR A 49 2.37 -3.46 -7.69
C THR A 49 3.22 -3.94 -6.51
N ILE A 50 2.52 -4.41 -5.47
CA ILE A 50 3.08 -5.18 -4.36
C ILE A 50 2.38 -6.54 -4.35
N LYS A 51 3.14 -7.62 -4.53
CA LYS A 51 2.64 -9.00 -4.39
C LYS A 51 3.09 -9.56 -3.07
N ALA A 52 2.16 -10.05 -2.25
CA ALA A 52 2.44 -10.67 -0.96
C ALA A 52 2.38 -12.19 -1.08
N TYR A 53 3.27 -12.89 -0.39
CA TYR A 53 3.39 -14.35 -0.45
C TYR A 53 3.53 -15.00 0.93
N MET A 54 3.13 -16.26 1.04
CA MET A 54 3.53 -17.20 2.10
C MET A 54 4.39 -18.30 1.48
N GLY A 55 5.70 -18.25 1.71
CA GLY A 55 6.67 -19.01 0.92
C GLY A 55 6.58 -18.61 -0.55
N ASP A 56 6.15 -19.54 -1.40
CA ASP A 56 5.91 -19.33 -2.83
C ASP A 56 4.41 -19.20 -3.18
N GLU A 57 3.51 -19.37 -2.21
CA GLU A 57 2.07 -19.18 -2.39
C GLU A 57 1.74 -17.68 -2.47
N PRO A 58 1.13 -17.18 -3.54
CA PRO A 58 0.64 -15.80 -3.59
C PRO A 58 -0.58 -15.63 -2.65
N LEU A 59 -0.56 -14.59 -1.83
CA LEU A 59 -1.64 -14.26 -0.90
C LEU A 59 -2.58 -13.19 -1.45
N PHE A 60 -2.01 -12.12 -2.01
CA PHE A 60 -2.74 -11.03 -2.65
C PHE A 60 -1.78 -10.13 -3.44
N THR A 61 -2.34 -9.31 -4.32
CA THR A 61 -1.64 -8.22 -5.00
C THR A 61 -2.32 -6.90 -4.68
N LEU A 62 -1.51 -5.89 -4.36
CA LEU A 62 -1.93 -4.49 -4.35
C LEU A 62 -1.46 -3.83 -5.64
N THR A 63 -2.38 -3.16 -6.33
CA THR A 63 -2.11 -2.39 -7.55
C THR A 63 -2.32 -0.91 -7.28
N PHE A 64 -1.32 -0.11 -7.61
CA PHE A 64 -1.31 1.33 -7.35
C PHE A 64 -1.56 2.09 -8.64
N SER A 65 -2.63 2.87 -8.65
CA SER A 65 -2.98 3.76 -9.75
C SER A 65 -2.61 5.19 -9.38
N TRP A 66 -1.92 5.88 -10.28
CA TRP A 66 -1.44 7.25 -10.09
C TRP A 66 -2.14 8.19 -11.07
N ASN A 67 -2.30 9.45 -10.66
CA ASN A 67 -2.72 10.53 -11.54
C ASN A 67 -1.51 11.07 -12.33
N ALA A 68 -1.79 11.86 -13.37
CA ALA A 68 -0.74 12.48 -14.19
C ALA A 68 0.13 13.47 -13.41
N ASP A 69 -0.40 14.07 -12.34
CA ASP A 69 0.32 14.98 -11.44
C ASP A 69 1.20 14.25 -10.40
N GLY A 70 1.23 12.92 -10.43
CA GLY A 70 2.01 12.09 -9.52
C GLY A 70 1.33 11.79 -8.18
N THR A 71 0.11 12.28 -7.94
CA THR A 71 -0.66 11.90 -6.75
C THR A 71 -1.22 10.48 -6.85
N LEU A 72 -1.30 9.78 -5.72
CA LEU A 72 -1.89 8.45 -5.66
C LEU A 72 -3.41 8.57 -5.83
N ARG A 73 -3.97 7.89 -6.83
CA ARG A 73 -5.41 7.86 -7.09
C ARG A 73 -6.10 6.75 -6.33
N GLU A 74 -5.55 5.54 -6.39
CA GLU A 74 -6.22 4.34 -5.89
C GLU A 74 -5.21 3.25 -5.54
N VAL A 75 -5.57 2.44 -4.52
CA VAL A 75 -4.93 1.17 -4.22
C VAL A 75 -5.99 0.08 -4.27
N ALA A 76 -5.90 -0.82 -5.25
CA ALA A 76 -6.80 -1.95 -5.41
C ALA A 76 -6.15 -3.23 -4.92
N ARG A 77 -6.93 -4.11 -4.27
CA ARG A 77 -6.48 -5.43 -3.81
C ARG A 77 -7.16 -6.54 -4.62
N THR A 78 -6.38 -7.52 -5.05
CA THR A 78 -6.85 -8.77 -5.68
C THR A 78 -6.22 -9.98 -5.01
#